data_AF-A0A392P7K6-F1
#
_entry.id   AF-A0A392P7K6-F1
#
_cell.length_a   1.000
_cell.length_b   1.000
_cell.length_c   1.000
_cell.angle_alpha   90.00
_cell.angle_beta   90.00
_cell.angle_gamma   90.00
#
_symmetry.space_group_name_H-M   'P 1'
#
loop_
_entity.id
_entity.type
_entity.pdbx_description
1 polymer ?
#
loop_
_entity_poly.entity_id
_entity_poly.type
_entity_poly.pdbx_seq_one_letter_code
_entity_poly.pdbx_strand_id
1 'polypeptide(L)'
;LRQTIASATSAIKSVFGQEKNPQDAADKLEKLRERMIKVRDLFRDTDSTEFVIVTIPTVMAVNESSRLSASLKKENVPVKRLIVNQILPPSASDCKFCAMKRKDQTRALDVIQSDPELSSLSMIQAPLVDVEIRGVPALKFL
;
A
#
# COMPACT_ATOMS: atom_id res chain seq x y z
N LEU A 1 46.08 -36.27 24.72
CA LEU A 1 44.78 -36.14 25.43
C LEU A 1 44.42 -34.69 25.81
N ARG A 2 45.36 -33.80 26.16
CA ARG A 2 45.05 -32.38 26.44
C ARG A 2 44.88 -31.48 25.19
N GLN A 3 45.51 -31.80 24.06
CA GLN A 3 45.40 -31.00 22.82
C GLN A 3 44.09 -31.22 22.04
N THR A 4 43.50 -32.42 22.11
CA THR A 4 42.29 -32.79 21.35
C THR A 4 41.01 -32.15 21.90
N ILE A 5 41.00 -31.75 23.17
CA ILE A 5 39.85 -31.09 23.80
C ILE A 5 39.82 -29.59 23.47
N ALA A 6 41.00 -28.96 23.31
CA ALA A 6 41.11 -27.54 22.96
C ALA A 6 40.67 -27.24 21.52
N SER A 7 40.94 -28.15 20.57
CA SER A 7 40.52 -28.00 19.18
C SER A 7 39.01 -28.14 18.99
N ALA A 8 38.36 -28.98 19.80
CA ALA A 8 36.91 -29.18 19.74
C ALA A 8 36.13 -27.97 20.29
N THR A 9 36.63 -27.30 21.33
CA THR A 9 36.02 -26.07 21.85
C THR A 9 36.18 -24.87 20.89
N SER A 10 37.29 -24.77 20.16
CA SER A 10 37.46 -23.74 19.12
C SER A 10 36.54 -23.97 17.91
N ALA A 11 36.33 -25.23 17.49
CA ALA A 11 35.45 -25.56 16.37
C ALA A 11 33.97 -25.30 16.69
N ILE A 12 33.53 -25.58 17.92
CA ILE A 12 32.16 -25.27 18.37
C ILE A 12 31.95 -23.74 18.44
N LYS A 13 32.97 -22.97 18.86
CA LYS A 13 32.94 -21.49 18.84
C LYS A 13 32.87 -20.89 17.42
N SER A 14 33.38 -21.62 16.42
CA SER A 14 33.33 -21.22 15.00
C SER A 14 31.99 -21.52 14.33
N VAL A 15 31.26 -22.55 14.77
CA VAL A 15 29.99 -22.99 14.17
C VAL A 15 28.77 -22.38 14.88
N PHE A 16 28.89 -22.03 16.16
CA PHE A 16 27.84 -21.31 16.93
C PHE A 16 27.83 -19.79 16.74
N GLY A 17 28.44 -19.31 15.66
CA GLY A 17 28.51 -17.90 15.34
C GLY A 17 29.76 -17.29 15.94
N GLN A 18 30.61 -16.77 15.04
CA GLN A 18 31.44 -15.61 15.33
C GLN A 18 30.75 -14.72 16.36
N GLU A 19 31.51 -14.33 17.37
CA GLU A 19 31.23 -13.19 18.23
C GLU A 19 30.74 -12.03 17.34
N LYS A 20 29.42 -11.93 17.11
CA LYS A 20 28.82 -10.65 16.80
C LYS A 20 29.05 -9.88 18.07
N ASN A 21 30.11 -9.07 18.08
CA ASN A 21 30.36 -8.11 19.14
C ASN A 21 29.00 -7.50 19.51
N PRO A 22 28.54 -7.59 20.77
CA PRO A 22 27.26 -7.03 21.19
C PRO A 22 27.08 -5.57 20.74
N GLN A 23 28.21 -4.84 20.61
CA GLN A 23 28.31 -3.52 20.01
C GLN A 23 27.89 -3.47 18.53
N ASP A 24 28.31 -4.39 17.66
CA ASP A 24 27.89 -4.42 16.24
C ASP A 24 26.39 -4.76 16.07
N ALA A 25 25.84 -5.57 16.99
CA ALA A 25 24.39 -5.82 17.01
C ALA A 25 23.59 -4.59 17.48
N ALA A 26 24.08 -3.89 18.52
CA ALA A 26 23.48 -2.66 19.03
C ALA A 26 23.54 -1.53 17.98
N ASP A 27 24.68 -1.36 17.32
CA ASP A 27 24.87 -0.35 16.27
C ASP A 27 23.93 -0.56 15.07
N LYS A 28 23.68 -1.81 14.69
CA LYS A 28 22.71 -2.14 13.62
C LYS A 28 21.29 -1.84 14.03
N LEU A 29 20.93 -2.11 15.29
CA LEU A 29 19.61 -1.81 15.83
C LEU A 29 19.37 -0.30 15.88
N GLU A 30 20.37 0.48 16.28
CA GLU A 30 20.28 1.94 16.30
C GLU A 30 20.12 2.51 14.89
N LYS A 31 20.91 2.04 13.92
CA LYS A 31 20.75 2.43 12.51
C LYS A 31 19.36 2.08 11.96
N LEU A 32 18.78 0.95 12.35
CA LEU A 32 17.42 0.58 11.96
C LEU A 32 16.40 1.54 12.58
N ARG A 33 16.53 1.84 13.88
CA ARG A 33 15.69 2.81 14.58
C ARG A 33 15.71 4.18 13.90
N GLU A 34 16.90 4.70 13.59
CA GLU A 34 17.07 5.97 12.89
C GLU A 34 16.39 5.95 11.51
N ARG A 35 16.52 4.86 10.75
CA ARG A 35 15.86 4.72 9.44
C ARG A 35 14.34 4.71 9.58
N MET A 36 13.79 4.03 10.58
CA MET A 36 12.35 3.98 10.82
C MET A 36 11.78 5.35 11.20
N ILE A 37 12.52 6.13 12.01
CA ILE A 37 12.16 7.51 12.32
C ILE A 37 12.12 8.36 11.04
N LYS A 38 13.16 8.29 10.21
CA LYS A 38 13.20 9.02 8.93
C LYS A 38 12.04 8.67 8.00
N VAL A 39 11.68 7.39 7.90
CA VAL A 39 10.53 6.93 7.10
C VAL A 39 9.22 7.48 7.64
N ARG A 40 9.03 7.43 8.96
CA ARG A 40 7.83 8.00 9.60
C ARG A 40 7.72 9.50 9.37
N ASP A 41 8.81 10.22 9.51
CA ASP A 41 8.83 11.68 9.34
C ASP A 41 8.58 12.05 7.87
N LEU A 42 9.12 11.27 6.92
CA LEU A 42 8.83 11.41 5.49
C LEU A 42 7.33 11.19 5.20
N PHE A 43 6.70 10.15 5.75
CA PHE A 43 5.26 9.93 5.56
C PHE A 43 4.37 11.06 6.11
N ARG A 44 4.89 11.92 7.00
CA ARG A 44 4.15 13.05 7.57
C ARG A 44 4.52 14.38 6.90
N ASP A 45 5.48 14.37 5.98
CA ASP A 45 5.88 15.56 5.24
C ASP A 45 4.84 15.89 4.16
N THR A 46 4.07 16.95 4.38
CA THR A 46 2.99 17.40 3.49
C THR A 46 3.45 18.09 2.22
N ASP A 47 4.72 18.50 2.16
CA ASP A 47 5.30 19.21 1.02
C ASP A 47 5.94 18.22 0.03
N SER A 48 6.54 17.14 0.55
CA SER A 48 7.23 16.14 -0.27
C SER A 48 6.44 14.86 -0.52
N THR A 49 5.41 14.55 0.29
CA THR A 49 4.65 13.29 0.18
C THR A 49 3.14 13.46 0.09
N GLU A 50 2.53 12.52 -0.63
CA GLU A 50 1.08 12.35 -0.67
C GLU A 50 0.77 10.86 -0.79
N PHE A 51 -0.16 10.38 0.04
CA PHE A 51 -0.76 9.07 -0.07
C PHE A 51 -1.99 9.14 -0.99
N VAL A 52 -2.07 8.24 -1.96
CA VAL A 52 -3.20 8.12 -2.89
C VAL A 52 -3.87 6.77 -2.68
N ILE A 53 -5.15 6.78 -2.32
CA ILE A 53 -5.90 5.53 -2.14
C ILE A 53 -6.39 5.07 -3.52
N VAL A 54 -6.20 3.79 -3.84
CA VAL A 54 -6.76 3.16 -5.04
C VAL A 54 -7.70 2.05 -4.61
N THR A 55 -8.93 2.08 -5.11
CA THR A 55 -9.99 1.12 -4.75
C THR A 55 -10.76 0.66 -5.97
N ILE A 56 -11.67 -0.30 -5.80
CA ILE A 56 -12.62 -0.74 -6.83
C ILE A 56 -14.05 -0.38 -6.40
N PRO A 57 -15.00 -0.19 -7.33
CA PRO A 57 -16.37 0.24 -7.03
C PRO A 57 -17.23 -0.89 -6.44
N THR A 58 -16.87 -1.36 -5.26
CA THR A 58 -17.65 -2.32 -4.47
C THR A 58 -17.80 -1.79 -3.05
N VAL A 59 -18.97 -1.97 -2.43
CA VAL A 59 -19.25 -1.43 -1.09
C VAL A 59 -18.23 -1.90 -0.04
N MET A 60 -17.78 -3.15 -0.13
CA MET A 60 -16.76 -3.68 0.77
C MET A 60 -15.42 -2.94 0.62
N ALA A 61 -14.94 -2.74 -0.61
CA ALA A 61 -13.69 -2.04 -0.87
C ALA A 61 -13.77 -0.55 -0.48
N VAL A 62 -14.92 0.08 -0.66
CA VAL A 62 -15.19 1.45 -0.20
C VAL A 62 -15.09 1.54 1.33
N ASN A 63 -15.72 0.63 2.05
CA ASN A 63 -15.67 0.61 3.52
C ASN A 63 -14.25 0.37 4.05
N GLU A 64 -13.45 -0.46 3.38
CA GLU A 64 -12.03 -0.64 3.71
C GLU A 64 -11.23 0.65 3.44
N SER A 65 -11.51 1.32 2.31
CA SER A 65 -10.86 2.58 1.94
C SER A 65 -11.16 3.70 2.93
N SER A 66 -12.41 3.76 3.44
CA SER A 66 -12.83 4.70 4.49
C SER A 66 -12.04 4.50 5.78
N ARG A 67 -11.90 3.24 6.25
CA ARG A 67 -11.07 2.91 7.41
C ARG A 67 -9.59 3.26 7.22
N LEU A 68 -9.06 3.05 6.01
CA LEU A 68 -7.69 3.43 5.67
C LEU A 68 -7.52 4.95 5.71
N SER A 69 -8.43 5.72 5.10
CA SER A 69 -8.43 7.18 5.12
C SER A 69 -8.42 7.73 6.55
N ALA A 70 -9.31 7.22 7.41
CA ALA A 70 -9.36 7.59 8.82
C ALA A 70 -8.03 7.31 9.56
N SER A 71 -7.40 6.16 9.28
CA SER A 71 -6.12 5.79 9.89
C SER A 71 -4.97 6.68 9.44
N LEU A 72 -4.92 7.03 8.16
CA LEU A 72 -3.92 7.94 7.59
C LEU A 72 -4.04 9.34 8.20
N LYS A 73 -5.27 9.88 8.30
CA LYS A 73 -5.53 11.17 8.94
C LYS A 73 -5.12 11.18 10.41
N LYS A 74 -5.44 10.11 11.15
CA LYS A 74 -5.03 9.96 12.56
C LYS A 74 -3.51 10.00 12.74
N GLU A 75 -2.76 9.42 11.80
CA GLU A 75 -1.29 9.42 11.82
C GLU A 75 -0.64 10.66 11.19
N ASN A 76 -1.44 11.65 10.79
CA ASN A 76 -1.01 12.86 10.07
C ASN A 76 -0.29 12.56 8.75
N VAL A 77 -0.69 11.48 8.06
CA VAL A 77 -0.21 11.17 6.72
C VAL A 77 -1.10 11.90 5.70
N PRO A 78 -0.53 12.73 4.79
CA PRO A 78 -1.31 13.49 3.83
C PRO A 78 -1.98 12.55 2.82
N VAL A 79 -3.31 12.52 2.81
CA VAL A 79 -4.12 11.81 1.81
C VAL A 79 -5.08 12.80 1.17
N LYS A 80 -4.95 13.02 -0.14
CA LYS A 80 -5.74 14.05 -0.86
C LYS A 80 -6.56 13.47 -2.02
N ARG A 81 -6.19 12.28 -2.51
CA ARG A 81 -6.79 11.67 -3.71
C ARG A 81 -7.27 10.24 -3.46
N LEU A 82 -8.38 9.93 -4.12
CA LEU A 82 -8.97 8.60 -4.19
C LEU A 82 -9.18 8.23 -5.67
N ILE A 83 -8.57 7.13 -6.11
CA ILE A 83 -8.79 6.57 -7.44
C ILE A 83 -9.76 5.40 -7.32
N VAL A 84 -10.89 5.48 -8.01
CA VAL A 84 -11.81 4.36 -8.17
C VAL A 84 -11.50 3.70 -9.51
N ASN A 85 -10.81 2.57 -9.45
CA ASN A 85 -10.34 1.81 -10.60
C ASN A 85 -11.39 0.78 -11.07
N GLN A 86 -11.28 0.32 -12.32
CA GLN A 86 -12.14 -0.70 -12.91
C GLN A 86 -13.62 -0.28 -13.01
N ILE A 87 -13.87 0.99 -13.31
CA ILE A 87 -15.22 1.48 -13.62
C ILE A 87 -15.68 0.89 -14.96
N LEU A 88 -16.80 0.17 -14.95
CA LEU A 88 -17.36 -0.40 -16.17
C LEU A 88 -17.80 0.71 -17.13
N PRO A 89 -17.23 0.79 -18.36
CA PRO A 89 -17.69 1.76 -19.34
C PRO A 89 -19.14 1.48 -19.75
N PRO A 90 -19.85 2.45 -20.35
CA PRO A 90 -21.16 2.23 -20.96
C PRO A 90 -21.10 1.07 -21.96
N SER A 91 -22.13 0.22 -21.97
CA SER A 91 -22.20 -0.92 -22.88
C SER A 91 -22.81 -0.43 -24.19
N ALA A 92 -22.19 -0.79 -25.31
CA ALA A 92 -22.78 -0.57 -26.63
C ALA A 92 -23.94 -1.56 -26.93
N SER A 93 -24.07 -2.63 -26.14
CA SER A 93 -25.10 -3.67 -26.29
C SER A 93 -26.03 -3.78 -25.07
N ASP A 94 -27.19 -4.41 -25.26
CA ASP A 94 -28.18 -4.73 -24.21
C ASP A 94 -27.75 -5.90 -23.31
N CYS A 95 -26.57 -5.77 -22.70
CA CYS A 95 -26.05 -6.73 -21.73
C CYS A 95 -26.68 -6.51 -20.34
N LYS A 96 -27.66 -7.36 -19.97
CA LYS A 96 -28.32 -7.32 -18.64
C LYS A 96 -27.34 -7.43 -17.47
N PHE A 97 -26.38 -8.35 -17.56
CA PHE A 97 -25.35 -8.54 -16.52
C PHE A 97 -24.50 -7.27 -16.33
N CYS A 98 -24.08 -6.64 -17.43
CA CYS A 98 -23.29 -5.42 -17.42
C CYS A 98 -24.08 -4.25 -16.80
N ALA A 99 -25.37 -4.14 -17.12
CA ALA A 99 -26.25 -3.14 -16.52
C ALA A 99 -26.41 -3.34 -15.01
N MET A 100 -26.61 -4.58 -14.56
CA MET A 100 -26.66 -4.92 -13.13
C MET A 100 -25.34 -4.58 -12.42
N LYS A 101 -24.19 -4.94 -13.01
CA LYS A 101 -22.88 -4.61 -12.45
C LYS A 101 -22.64 -3.11 -12.38
N ARG A 102 -23.01 -2.33 -13.41
CA ARG A 102 -22.95 -0.87 -13.34
C ARG A 102 -23.81 -0.30 -12.22
N LYS A 103 -25.02 -0.83 -12.01
CA LYS A 103 -25.89 -0.42 -10.90
C LYS A 103 -25.23 -0.65 -9.54
N ASP A 104 -24.55 -1.79 -9.36
CA ASP A 104 -23.79 -2.05 -8.13
C ASP A 104 -22.61 -1.08 -7.96
N GLN A 105 -21.90 -0.77 -9.05
CA GLN A 105 -20.82 0.22 -9.05
C GLN A 105 -21.33 1.62 -8.72
N THR A 106 -22.46 2.05 -9.29
CA THR A 106 -23.12 3.34 -8.97
C THR A 106 -23.45 3.41 -7.48
N ARG A 107 -24.04 2.35 -6.90
CA ARG A 107 -24.28 2.31 -5.45
C ARG A 107 -22.99 2.49 -4.65
N ALA A 108 -21.89 1.87 -5.07
CA ALA A 108 -20.61 2.04 -4.38
C ALA A 108 -20.07 3.47 -4.52
N LEU A 109 -20.23 4.11 -5.68
CA LEU A 109 -19.87 5.52 -5.90
C LEU A 109 -20.70 6.46 -5.04
N ASP A 110 -22.01 6.21 -4.89
CA ASP A 110 -22.89 6.98 -4.02
C ASP A 110 -22.42 6.89 -2.55
N VAL A 111 -22.02 5.68 -2.11
CA VAL A 111 -21.45 5.49 -0.78
C VAL A 111 -20.18 6.33 -0.60
N ILE A 112 -19.25 6.32 -1.57
CA ILE A 112 -18.03 7.16 -1.53
C ILE A 112 -18.38 8.64 -1.37
N GLN A 113 -19.36 9.14 -2.13
CA GLN A 113 -19.75 10.55 -2.10
C GLN A 113 -20.41 10.94 -0.76
N SER A 114 -21.10 10.01 -0.11
CA SER A 114 -21.75 10.22 1.18
C SER A 114 -20.84 9.95 2.41
N ASP A 115 -19.71 9.27 2.21
CA ASP A 115 -18.81 8.87 3.29
C ASP A 115 -17.97 10.07 3.77
N PRO A 116 -17.94 10.40 5.07
CA PRO A 116 -17.23 11.57 5.59
C PRO A 116 -15.71 11.48 5.44
N GLU A 117 -15.15 10.27 5.41
CA GLU A 117 -13.71 10.06 5.28
C GLU A 117 -13.22 10.17 3.84
N LEU A 118 -14.09 9.85 2.88
CA LEU A 118 -13.75 9.79 1.46
C LEU A 118 -14.26 10.99 0.64
N SER A 119 -15.40 11.59 1.02
CA SER A 119 -16.03 12.70 0.30
C SER A 119 -15.17 13.96 0.20
N SER A 120 -14.24 14.15 1.13
CA SER A 120 -13.27 15.25 1.11
C SER A 120 -12.08 15.02 0.15
N LEU A 121 -11.89 13.79 -0.33
CA LEU A 121 -10.80 13.44 -1.24
C LEU A 121 -11.19 13.77 -2.68
N SER A 122 -10.20 14.21 -3.48
CA SER A 122 -10.41 14.36 -4.92
C SER A 122 -10.53 12.97 -5.57
N MET A 123 -11.75 12.65 -6.01
CA MET A 123 -12.07 11.38 -6.63
C MET A 123 -11.72 11.38 -8.12
N ILE A 124 -10.94 10.39 -8.55
CA ILE A 124 -10.57 10.12 -9.94
C ILE A 124 -11.15 8.76 -10.33
N GLN A 125 -11.85 8.69 -11.46
CA GLN A 125 -12.41 7.43 -11.95
C GLN A 125 -11.56 6.90 -13.11
N ALA A 126 -11.11 5.66 -13.01
CA ALA A 126 -10.37 4.98 -14.07
C ALA A 126 -11.23 3.86 -14.69
N PRO A 127 -11.43 3.86 -16.03
CA PRO A 127 -12.26 2.88 -16.69
C PRO A 127 -11.63 1.48 -16.65
N LEU A 128 -12.47 0.45 -16.67
CA LEU A 128 -12.07 -0.92 -16.93
C LEU A 128 -11.70 -1.06 -18.41
N VAL A 129 -10.48 -1.51 -18.65
CA VAL A 129 -9.96 -1.88 -19.98
C VAL A 129 -10.05 -3.40 -20.15
N ASP A 130 -10.27 -3.85 -21.37
CA ASP A 130 -10.40 -5.26 -21.75
C ASP A 130 -9.05 -5.97 -21.89
N VAL A 131 -7.97 -5.21 -22.07
CA VAL A 131 -6.59 -5.70 -22.17
C VAL A 131 -5.66 -5.05 -21.15
N GLU A 132 -4.63 -5.78 -20.74
CA GLU A 132 -3.60 -5.24 -19.88
C GLU A 132 -2.81 -4.14 -20.61
N ILE A 133 -2.66 -2.99 -19.95
CA ILE A 133 -1.95 -1.83 -20.50
C ILE A 133 -0.45 -2.11 -20.43
N ARG A 134 0.16 -2.39 -21.58
CA ARG A 134 1.60 -2.64 -21.69
C ARG A 134 2.25 -1.73 -22.72
N GLY A 135 3.38 -1.15 -22.34
CA GLY A 135 4.20 -0.30 -23.21
C GLY A 135 3.75 1.16 -23.24
N VAL A 136 4.69 2.03 -23.64
CA VAL A 136 4.51 3.49 -23.71
C VAL A 136 3.33 3.90 -24.60
N PRO A 137 3.06 3.29 -25.77
CA PRO A 137 1.92 3.67 -26.60
C PRO A 137 0.57 3.48 -25.90
N ALA A 138 0.39 2.38 -25.16
CA ALA A 138 -0.85 2.10 -24.43
C ALA A 138 -1.05 3.09 -23.27
N LEU A 139 0.03 3.50 -22.59
CA LEU A 139 -0.02 4.51 -21.53
C LEU A 139 -0.36 5.91 -22.05
N LYS A 140 -0.03 6.25 -23.30
CA LYS A 140 -0.38 7.55 -23.91
C LYS A 140 -1.81 7.61 -24.43
N PHE A 141 -2.45 6.45 -24.62
CA PHE A 141 -3.82 6.37 -25.12
C PHE A 141 -4.86 6.60 -24.00
N LEU A 142 -4.51 6.24 -22.76
CA LEU A 142 -5.29 6.48 -21.54
C LEU A 142 -5.14 7.91 -21.04
#